data_AF-A0A1M3NA20-F1
#
_entry.id   AF-A0A1M3NA20-F1
#
_cell.length_a   1.000
_cell.length_b   1.000
_cell.length_c   1.000
_cell.angle_alpha   90.00
_cell.angle_beta   90.00
_cell.angle_gamma   90.00
#
_symmetry.space_group_name_H-M   'P 1'
#
loop_
_entity.id
_entity.type
_entity.pdbx_description
1 polymer ?
#
loop_
_entity_poly.entity_id
_entity_poly.type
_entity_poly.pdbx_seq_one_letter_code
_entity_poly.pdbx_strand_id
1 'polypeptide(L)'
;MPRIEIERIEQAEDLAESSTESFDRIAFAERALELVRPPRTTVAICEGARQVKVVSGRQWGKEPDARWAVVSVPLDASRRAIAAAVLGLHNGTSRAWALDVLMSSLAGGLRPSSPARMPGAA
;
A
#
# COMPACT_ATOMS: atom_id res chain seq x y z
N MET A 1 -6.90 -26.33 23.13
CA MET A 1 -6.29 -25.00 22.90
C MET A 1 -5.80 -24.97 21.45
N PRO A 2 -6.51 -24.33 20.51
CA PRO A 2 -6.08 -24.34 19.11
C PRO A 2 -4.83 -23.46 18.95
N ARG A 3 -3.86 -23.99 18.21
CA ARG A 3 -2.53 -23.42 17.98
C ARG A 3 -2.60 -22.59 16.70
N ILE A 4 -2.46 -21.28 16.81
CA ILE A 4 -2.39 -20.38 15.65
C ILE A 4 -1.03 -20.64 15.00
N GLU A 5 -1.03 -21.34 13.87
CA GLU A 5 0.16 -21.53 13.04
C GLU A 5 0.33 -20.31 12.15
N ILE A 6 1.23 -19.42 12.56
CA ILE A 6 1.68 -18.29 11.74
C ILE A 6 2.61 -18.88 10.69
N GLU A 7 2.08 -19.19 9.50
CA GLU A 7 2.90 -19.50 8.33
C GLU A 7 3.77 -18.27 8.01
N ARG A 8 5.06 -18.37 8.33
CA ARG A 8 6.08 -17.40 7.94
C ARG A 8 6.24 -17.47 6.43
N ILE A 9 5.69 -16.49 5.73
CA ILE A 9 6.01 -16.26 4.31
C ILE A 9 7.25 -15.38 4.29
N GLU A 10 8.37 -15.99 3.90
CA GLU A 10 9.63 -15.32 3.62
C GLU A 10 9.48 -14.50 2.33
N GLN A 11 9.32 -13.18 2.46
CA GLN A 11 9.51 -12.21 1.37
C GLN A 11 9.62 -10.80 1.96
N ALA A 12 10.76 -10.55 2.60
CA ALA A 12 11.19 -9.22 3.00
C ALA A 12 12.59 -9.01 2.40
N GLU A 13 12.66 -8.93 1.07
CA GLU A 13 13.79 -8.26 0.43
C GLU A 13 13.60 -6.77 0.68
N ASP A 14 14.35 -6.27 1.67
CA ASP A 14 14.61 -4.85 1.99
C ASP A 14 13.62 -3.80 1.41
N LEU A 15 12.40 -3.77 1.94
CA LEU A 15 11.48 -2.62 1.81
C LEU A 15 11.90 -1.42 2.70
N ALA A 16 13.11 -1.44 3.24
CA ALA A 16 13.65 -0.46 4.17
C ALA A 16 14.15 0.82 3.46
N GLU A 17 13.37 1.36 2.53
CA GLU A 17 13.63 2.70 2.01
C GLU A 17 13.00 3.71 2.98
N SER A 18 13.83 4.24 3.89
CA SER A 18 13.45 5.36 4.75
C SER A 18 13.51 6.67 3.96
N SER A 19 12.57 7.57 4.22
CA SER A 19 12.43 8.85 3.52
C SER A 19 12.01 9.95 4.47
N THR A 20 12.64 11.12 4.34
CA THR A 20 12.33 12.36 5.07
C THR A 20 11.22 13.17 4.41
N GLU A 21 10.58 12.65 3.36
CA GLU A 21 9.51 13.35 2.66
C GLU A 21 8.32 13.64 3.60
N SER A 22 7.79 14.87 3.51
CA SER A 22 6.61 15.31 4.24
C SER A 22 5.33 14.93 3.47
N PHE A 23 4.73 13.81 3.89
CA PHE A 23 3.41 13.38 3.43
C PHE A 23 2.70 12.53 4.47
N ASP A 24 1.38 12.44 4.36
CA ASP A 24 0.58 11.52 5.16
C ASP A 24 0.73 10.10 4.63
N ARG A 25 1.44 9.26 5.40
CA ARG A 25 1.77 7.88 5.04
C ARG A 25 0.58 6.95 5.10
N ILE A 26 -0.36 7.21 6.00
CA ILE A 26 -1.56 6.37 6.19
C ILE A 26 -2.56 6.68 5.09
N ALA A 27 -2.83 7.97 4.84
CA ALA A 27 -3.68 8.38 3.73
C ALA A 27 -3.10 7.91 2.38
N PHE A 28 -1.77 7.90 2.22
CA PHE A 28 -1.12 7.34 1.04
C PHE A 28 -1.33 5.81 0.93
N ALA A 29 -1.17 5.07 2.02
CA ALA A 29 -1.39 3.62 2.05
C ALA A 29 -2.85 3.25 1.74
N GLU A 30 -3.81 3.98 2.30
CA GLU A 30 -5.24 3.83 2.02
C GLU A 30 -5.52 4.05 0.53
N ARG A 31 -5.01 5.15 -0.05
CA ARG A 31 -5.18 5.44 -1.47
C ARG A 31 -4.53 4.38 -2.36
N ALA A 32 -3.37 3.85 -1.98
CA ALA A 32 -2.75 2.74 -2.70
C ALA A 32 -3.63 1.48 -2.64
N LEU A 33 -4.24 1.16 -1.49
CA LEU A 33 -5.17 0.02 -1.35
C LEU A 33 -6.43 0.18 -2.20
N GLU A 34 -6.98 1.39 -2.27
CA GLU A 34 -8.15 1.69 -3.10
C GLU A 34 -7.89 1.46 -4.60
N LEU A 35 -6.64 1.68 -5.04
CA LEU A 35 -6.22 1.46 -6.42
C LEU A 35 -5.91 -0.02 -6.69
N VAL A 36 -5.19 -0.69 -5.80
CA VAL A 36 -4.78 -2.09 -5.98
C VAL A 36 -5.93 -3.08 -5.78
N ARG A 37 -6.86 -2.77 -4.87
CA ARG A 37 -8.02 -3.62 -4.49
C ARG A 37 -7.70 -5.11 -4.42
N PRO A 38 -6.94 -5.55 -3.40
CA PRO A 38 -6.56 -6.96 -3.28
C PRO A 38 -7.81 -7.87 -3.21
N PRO A 39 -7.93 -8.87 -4.10
CA PRO A 39 -9.15 -9.65 -4.22
C PRO A 39 -9.38 -10.50 -2.97
N ARG A 40 -10.61 -10.43 -2.43
CA ARG A 40 -11.08 -11.20 -1.27
C ARG A 40 -10.17 -11.07 -0.03
N THR A 41 -9.43 -9.97 0.08
CA THR A 41 -8.55 -9.70 1.21
C THR A 41 -9.05 -8.52 2.02
N THR A 42 -9.26 -8.72 3.32
CA THR A 42 -9.47 -7.63 4.27
C THR A 42 -8.11 -7.10 4.74
N VAL A 43 -7.85 -5.81 4.57
CA VAL A 43 -6.55 -5.21 4.92
C VAL A 43 -6.72 -4.22 6.07
N ALA A 44 -5.88 -4.35 7.10
CA ALA A 44 -5.73 -3.35 8.15
C ALA A 44 -4.39 -2.61 7.98
N ILE A 45 -4.40 -1.30 8.15
CA ILE A 45 -3.18 -0.48 8.19
C ILE A 45 -2.89 -0.14 9.65
N CYS A 46 -1.65 -0.34 10.08
CA CYS A 46 -1.21 -0.01 11.43
C CYS A 46 0.00 0.91 11.39
N GLU A 47 -0.04 1.96 12.20
CA GLU A 47 1.08 2.88 12.39
C GLU A 47 2.12 2.32 13.36
N GLY A 48 3.32 2.90 13.39
CA GLY A 48 4.25 2.75 14.51
C GLY A 48 5.20 1.55 14.46
N ALA A 49 5.38 0.92 13.31
CA ALA A 49 6.42 -0.09 13.13
C ALA A 49 7.81 0.53 12.90
N ARG A 50 8.86 -0.30 12.98
CA ARG A 50 10.25 0.08 12.63
C ARG A 50 10.55 -0.03 11.14
N GLN A 51 9.79 -0.83 10.41
CA GLN A 51 9.96 -1.12 8.99
C GLN A 51 8.59 -1.40 8.37
N VAL A 52 8.46 -1.19 7.06
CA VAL A 52 7.26 -1.59 6.33
C VAL A 52 7.16 -3.12 6.36
N LYS A 53 6.06 -3.64 6.89
CA LYS A 53 5.86 -5.10 6.99
C LYS A 53 4.44 -5.46 6.60
N VAL A 54 4.31 -6.53 5.83
CA VAL A 54 3.04 -7.15 5.51
C VAL A 54 2.96 -8.50 6.20
N VAL A 55 1.89 -8.72 6.96
CA VAL A 55 1.55 -10.04 7.51
C VAL A 55 0.20 -10.41 6.94
N SER A 56 0.10 -11.58 6.30
CA SER A 56 -1.16 -12.02 5.69
C SER A 56 -1.46 -13.47 6.03
N GLY A 57 -2.74 -13.85 5.94
CA GLY A 57 -3.16 -15.22 6.15
C GLY A 57 -4.55 -15.49 5.59
N ARG A 58 -4.98 -16.75 5.70
CA ARG A 58 -6.37 -17.13 5.43
C ARG A 58 -7.25 -16.71 6.60
N GLN A 59 -8.45 -16.24 6.27
CA GLN A 59 -9.44 -15.90 7.28
C GLN A 59 -10.19 -17.16 7.71
N TRP A 60 -10.03 -17.55 8.97
CA TRP A 60 -10.70 -18.74 9.51
C TRP A 60 -12.20 -18.46 9.70
N GLY A 61 -13.05 -19.45 9.39
CA GLY A 61 -14.51 -19.35 9.55
C GLY A 61 -15.22 -18.50 8.47
N LYS A 62 -14.53 -18.16 7.38
CA LYS A 62 -15.10 -17.51 6.18
C LYS A 62 -14.95 -18.43 4.95
N GLU A 63 -15.38 -17.93 3.79
CA GLU A 63 -15.21 -18.62 2.51
C GLU A 63 -13.75 -19.08 2.30
N PRO A 64 -13.51 -20.20 1.60
CA PRO A 64 -12.18 -20.81 1.48
C PRO A 64 -11.09 -19.90 0.86
N ASP A 65 -11.51 -18.85 0.15
CA ASP A 65 -10.65 -17.86 -0.48
C ASP A 65 -10.60 -16.51 0.25
N ALA A 66 -11.27 -16.38 1.40
CA ALA A 66 -11.23 -15.18 2.21
C ALA A 66 -9.86 -15.04 2.90
N ARG A 67 -9.25 -13.87 2.75
CA ARG A 67 -7.92 -13.57 3.27
C ARG A 67 -7.92 -12.33 4.12
N TRP A 68 -6.91 -12.21 4.97
CA TRP A 68 -6.63 -10.99 5.71
C TRP A 68 -5.17 -10.61 5.52
N ALA A 69 -4.89 -9.31 5.66
CA ALA A 69 -3.55 -8.79 5.75
C ALA A 69 -3.48 -7.60 6.70
N VAL A 70 -2.31 -7.42 7.32
CA VAL A 70 -1.94 -6.26 8.12
C VAL A 70 -0.72 -5.64 7.48
N VAL A 71 -0.82 -4.35 7.14
CA VAL A 71 0.29 -3.53 6.64
C VAL A 71 0.73 -2.61 7.75
N SER A 72 1.93 -2.83 8.26
CA SER A 72 2.55 -1.94 9.24
C SER A 72 3.37 -0.88 8.53
N VAL A 73 3.09 0.40 8.78
CA VAL A 73 3.73 1.55 8.13
C VAL A 73 4.55 2.34 9.15
N PRO A 74 5.88 2.39 9.04
CA PRO A 74 6.72 3.20 9.91
C PRO A 74 6.62 4.69 9.54
N LEU A 75 6.93 5.57 10.51
CA LEU A 75 6.84 7.03 10.36
C LEU A 75 7.78 7.60 9.28
N ASP A 76 8.81 6.86 8.92
CA ASP A 76 9.82 7.23 7.94
C ASP A 76 9.68 6.44 6.63
N ALA A 77 8.60 5.70 6.42
CA ALA A 77 8.41 4.92 5.19
C ALA A 77 8.45 5.81 3.93
N SER A 78 9.16 5.38 2.89
CA SER A 78 9.01 5.99 1.57
C SER A 78 7.66 5.62 0.93
N ARG A 79 7.15 6.48 0.03
CA ARG A 79 5.97 6.17 -0.80
C ARG A 79 6.15 4.88 -1.58
N ARG A 80 7.35 4.66 -2.12
CA ARG A 80 7.68 3.48 -2.92
C ARG A 80 7.66 2.20 -2.07
N ALA A 81 8.18 2.25 -0.83
CA ALA A 81 8.11 1.13 0.10
C ALA A 81 6.66 0.77 0.46
N ILE A 82 5.82 1.76 0.74
CA ILE A 82 4.38 1.55 1.00
C ILE A 82 3.69 0.96 -0.25
N ALA A 83 3.92 1.53 -1.43
CA ALA A 83 3.31 1.08 -2.68
C ALA A 83 3.71 -0.37 -3.04
N ALA A 84 4.98 -0.72 -2.86
CA ALA A 84 5.48 -2.07 -3.08
C ALA A 84 4.86 -3.07 -2.09
N ALA A 85 4.76 -2.72 -0.81
CA ALA A 85 4.09 -3.54 0.20
C ALA A 85 2.61 -3.78 -0.14
N VAL A 86 1.89 -2.74 -0.56
CA VAL A 86 0.49 -2.86 -0.97
C VAL A 86 0.33 -3.71 -2.24
N LEU A 87 1.23 -3.56 -3.22
CA LEU A 87 1.24 -4.42 -4.41
C LEU A 87 1.53 -5.88 -4.10
N GLY A 88 2.32 -6.17 -3.06
CA GLY A 88 2.57 -7.53 -2.59
C GLY A 88 1.31 -8.25 -2.08
N LEU A 89 0.23 -7.53 -1.75
CA LEU A 89 -1.06 -8.12 -1.34
C LEU A 89 -1.84 -8.74 -2.50
N HIS A 90 -1.53 -8.33 -3.72
CA HIS A 90 -2.11 -8.90 -4.92
C HIS A 90 -1.48 -10.28 -5.17
N ASN A 91 -2.30 -11.35 -5.19
CA ASN A 91 -1.82 -12.74 -5.17
C ASN A 91 -1.25 -13.26 -6.50
N GLY A 92 -0.68 -12.38 -7.30
CA GLY A 92 0.00 -12.71 -8.55
C GLY A 92 1.34 -12.01 -8.57
N THR A 93 2.30 -12.54 -9.32
CA THR A 93 3.61 -11.92 -9.54
C THR A 93 3.43 -10.46 -9.93
N SER A 94 3.56 -9.55 -8.95
CA SER A 94 3.45 -8.12 -9.16
C SER A 94 4.62 -7.72 -10.03
N ARG A 95 4.37 -7.60 -11.34
CA ARG A 95 5.39 -7.28 -12.33
C ARG A 95 5.95 -5.89 -12.00
N ALA A 96 7.25 -5.69 -12.17
CA ALA A 96 7.93 -4.43 -11.83
C ALA A 96 7.21 -3.16 -12.35
N TRP A 97 6.62 -3.22 -13.54
CA TRP A 97 5.85 -2.10 -14.14
C TRP A 97 4.59 -1.71 -13.34
N ALA A 98 4.00 -2.61 -12.56
CA ALA A 98 2.82 -2.30 -11.75
C ALA A 98 3.13 -1.29 -10.66
N LEU A 99 4.37 -1.31 -10.12
CA LEU A 99 4.84 -0.31 -9.17
C LEU A 99 4.96 1.06 -9.82
N ASP A 100 5.52 1.15 -11.02
CA ASP A 100 5.66 2.42 -11.75
C ASP A 100 4.29 3.02 -12.11
N VAL A 101 3.33 2.19 -12.54
CA VAL A 101 1.95 2.63 -12.83
C VAL A 101 1.24 3.11 -11.57
N LEU A 102 1.38 2.39 -10.45
CA LEU A 102 0.80 2.78 -9.17
C LEU A 102 1.38 4.12 -8.69
N MET A 103 2.71 4.25 -8.72
CA MET A 103 3.39 5.49 -8.35
C MET A 103 2.98 6.68 -9.23
N SER A 104 2.84 6.46 -10.54
CA SER A 104 2.36 7.50 -11.47
C SER A 104 0.92 7.92 -11.18
N SER A 105 0.06 6.95 -10.87
CA SER A 105 -1.36 7.20 -10.54
C SER A 105 -1.53 7.94 -9.21
N LEU A 106 -0.67 7.67 -8.24
CA LEU A 106 -0.64 8.35 -6.95
C LEU A 106 -0.05 9.76 -7.05
N ALA A 107 0.92 9.99 -7.93
CA ALA A 107 1.48 11.31 -8.22
C ALA A 107 0.47 12.23 -8.95
N GLY A 108 -0.35 11.67 -9.84
CA GLY A 108 -1.39 12.39 -10.60
C GLY A 108 -2.52 13.00 -9.76
N GLY A 109 -2.55 12.75 -8.45
CA GLY A 109 -3.49 13.36 -7.51
C GLY A 109 -3.23 14.84 -7.20
N LEU A 110 -2.05 15.38 -7.53
CA LEU A 110 -1.86 16.83 -7.62
C LEU A 110 -2.52 17.32 -8.92
N ARG A 111 -3.77 17.75 -8.82
CA ARG A 111 -4.34 18.64 -9.85
C ARG A 111 -3.41 19.85 -9.99
N PRO A 112 -2.86 20.16 -11.18
CA PRO A 112 -2.35 21.50 -11.41
C PRO A 112 -3.54 22.46 -11.28
N SER A 113 -3.45 23.38 -10.31
CA SER A 113 -4.35 24.52 -10.22
C SER A 113 -4.40 25.20 -11.59
N SER A 114 -5.56 25.13 -12.23
CA SER A 114 -5.82 25.77 -13.51
C SER A 114 -5.46 27.26 -13.39
N PRO A 115 -4.55 27.82 -14.21
CA PRO A 115 -4.36 29.26 -14.22
C PRO A 115 -5.65 29.90 -14.70
N ALA A 116 -6.18 30.79 -13.87
CA ALA A 116 -7.39 31.56 -14.11
C ALA A 116 -7.36 32.17 -15.52
N ARG A 117 -8.38 31.82 -16.31
CA ARG A 117 -8.70 32.45 -17.58
C ARG A 117 -9.01 33.93 -17.31
N MET A 118 -8.06 34.81 -17.61
CA MET A 118 -8.28 36.26 -17.63
C MET A 118 -9.33 36.59 -18.70
N PRO A 119 -10.39 37.34 -18.38
CA PRO A 119 -11.34 37.83 -19.38
C PRO A 119 -10.66 38.91 -20.24
N GLY A 120 -10.90 38.83 -21.55
CA GLY A 120 -10.35 39.77 -22.53
C GLY A 120 -10.71 41.22 -22.19
N ALA A 121 -9.70 42.09 -22.27
CA ALA A 121 -9.91 43.50 -22.46
C ALA A 121 -10.13 43.74 -23.96
N ALA A 122 -11.33 44.23 -24.28
CA ALA A 122 -11.64 44.90 -25.54
C ALA A 122 -10.92 46.26 -25.62
#